data_AF-A0A923XI08-F1
#
_entry.id   AF-A0A923XI08-F1
#
_cell.length_a   1.000
_cell.length_b   1.000
_cell.length_c   1.000
_cell.angle_alpha   90.00
_cell.angle_beta   90.00
_cell.angle_gamma   90.00
#
_symmetry.space_group_name_H-M   'P 1'
#
loop_
_entity.id
_entity.type
_entity.pdbx_description
1 polymer ?
#
loop_
_entity_poly.entity_id
_entity_poly.type
_entity_poly.pdbx_seq_one_letter_code
_entity_poly.pdbx_strand_id
1 'polypeptide(L)'
;MKPAFQCVLAAALVLSSAQALALFRCGNVFQDKPCESGPEIRLSPSGRPITGPAPARAPAAPAAAALPAPAAAGPAPNFAVVCARVGDQAQRIVWKREGGVSQEQQLAERSTTLSAGDYARAVRDVYARRGTAPEIKAALEAQCVTDRQREFEASEALMLLRKQAGDTGATGAAPGNTVLADNAQASPAPAGTKPSAARCKGLRQSIDDANVRLRQGGSGRTMESLQNERRDAEASLRSAGC
;
A
#
# COMPACT_ATOMS: atom_id res chain seq x y z
N MET A 1 61.19 10.96 -17.82
CA MET A 1 61.05 9.51 -17.55
C MET A 1 59.65 9.24 -17.01
N LYS A 2 58.93 8.30 -17.63
CA LYS A 2 57.55 7.81 -17.35
C LYS A 2 57.44 7.33 -15.89
N PRO A 3 56.29 7.40 -15.16
CA PRO A 3 55.01 6.76 -15.56
C PRO A 3 53.72 7.42 -15.01
N ALA A 4 52.80 7.87 -15.86
CA ALA A 4 51.45 8.31 -15.41
C ALA A 4 50.29 7.81 -16.29
N PHE A 5 50.58 7.07 -17.36
CA PHE A 5 49.57 6.75 -18.39
C PHE A 5 49.01 5.32 -18.32
N GLN A 6 49.38 4.52 -17.32
CA GLN A 6 49.10 3.08 -17.30
C GLN A 6 47.96 2.66 -16.34
N CYS A 7 47.28 3.62 -15.68
CA CYS A 7 46.12 3.32 -14.83
C CYS A 7 44.76 3.52 -15.52
N VAL A 8 44.69 4.12 -16.71
CA VAL A 8 43.40 4.44 -17.34
C VAL A 8 42.82 3.28 -18.17
N LEU A 9 43.65 2.31 -18.61
CA LEU A 9 43.18 1.26 -19.52
C LEU A 9 42.63 -0.01 -18.83
N ALA A 10 42.77 -0.15 -17.51
CA ALA A 10 42.31 -1.35 -16.79
C ALA A 10 40.85 -1.27 -16.30
N ALA A 11 40.19 -0.11 -16.39
CA ALA A 11 38.82 0.09 -15.91
C ALA A 11 37.72 -0.24 -16.93
N ALA A 12 38.06 -0.49 -18.20
CA ALA A 12 37.07 -0.68 -19.27
C ALA A 12 36.60 -2.14 -19.48
N LEU A 13 37.12 -3.11 -18.72
CA LEU A 13 36.94 -4.55 -19.02
C LEU A 13 36.02 -5.33 -18.06
N VAL A 14 35.31 -4.67 -17.12
CA VAL A 14 34.53 -5.36 -16.07
C VAL A 14 33.00 -5.21 -16.24
N LEU A 15 32.50 -4.61 -17.31
CA LEU A 15 31.05 -4.35 -17.50
C LEU A 15 30.29 -5.38 -18.35
N SER A 16 30.86 -6.55 -18.63
CA SER A 16 30.09 -7.67 -19.20
C SER A 16 29.27 -8.37 -18.12
N SER A 17 28.24 -7.70 -17.60
CA SER A 17 27.20 -8.37 -16.81
C SER A 17 26.46 -9.34 -17.74
N ALA A 18 26.80 -10.62 -17.65
CA ALA A 18 26.06 -11.70 -18.28
C ALA A 18 24.65 -11.75 -17.68
N GLN A 19 23.73 -10.95 -18.23
CA GLN A 19 22.31 -11.11 -17.95
C GLN A 19 21.93 -12.46 -18.57
N ALA A 20 21.79 -13.48 -17.73
CA ALA A 20 21.29 -14.77 -18.17
C ALA A 20 19.90 -14.53 -18.80
N LEU A 21 19.86 -14.59 -20.14
CA LEU A 21 18.65 -14.40 -20.92
C LEU A 21 17.66 -15.51 -20.54
N ALA A 22 16.67 -15.17 -19.73
CA ALA A 22 15.59 -16.09 -19.38
C ALA A 22 14.66 -16.20 -20.59
N LEU A 23 14.84 -17.25 -21.40
CA LEU A 23 13.95 -17.57 -22.50
C LEU A 23 12.66 -18.20 -21.97
N PHE A 24 11.53 -17.66 -22.41
CA PHE A 24 10.20 -18.18 -22.10
C PHE A 24 9.72 -19.06 -23.25
N ARG A 25 9.15 -20.23 -22.93
CA ARG A 25 8.55 -21.12 -23.94
C ARG A 25 7.03 -21.01 -23.88
N CYS A 26 6.45 -20.45 -24.94
CA CYS A 26 5.01 -20.28 -25.11
C CYS A 26 4.51 -21.29 -26.14
N GLY A 27 4.05 -22.46 -25.66
CA GLY A 27 3.72 -23.59 -26.53
C GLY A 27 4.96 -24.14 -27.24
N ASN A 28 5.04 -23.95 -28.56
CA ASN A 28 6.18 -24.40 -29.39
C ASN A 28 7.13 -23.25 -29.83
N VAL A 29 6.89 -22.02 -29.39
CA VAL A 29 7.72 -20.86 -29.76
C VAL A 29 8.51 -20.36 -28.55
N PHE A 30 9.79 -20.03 -28.76
CA PHE A 30 10.64 -19.39 -27.77
C PHE A 30 10.56 -17.87 -27.93
N GLN A 31 10.35 -17.15 -26.83
CA GLN A 31 10.29 -15.70 -26.82
C GLN A 31 11.11 -15.15 -25.65
N ASP A 32 11.70 -13.98 -25.84
CA ASP A 32 12.35 -13.23 -24.75
C ASP A 32 11.34 -12.52 -23.84
N LYS A 33 10.06 -12.53 -24.21
CA LYS A 33 8.97 -11.91 -23.45
C LYS A 33 8.07 -12.97 -22.80
N PRO A 34 7.49 -12.68 -21.62
CA PRO A 34 6.49 -13.55 -20.99
C PRO A 34 5.32 -13.83 -21.94
N CYS A 35 4.76 -15.04 -21.89
CA CYS A 35 3.65 -15.43 -22.75
C CYS A 35 2.42 -14.55 -22.50
N GLU A 36 1.87 -13.97 -23.57
CA GLU A 36 0.71 -13.08 -23.49
C GLU A 36 -0.55 -13.83 -23.03
N SER A 37 -0.64 -15.12 -23.33
CA SER A 37 -1.66 -16.04 -22.85
C SER A 37 -1.17 -17.50 -22.91
N GLY A 38 -1.35 -18.26 -21.82
CA GLY A 38 -1.02 -19.70 -21.76
C GLY A 38 -0.09 -20.11 -20.62
N PRO A 39 0.15 -21.44 -20.43
CA PRO A 39 1.05 -21.96 -19.41
C PRO A 39 2.51 -21.61 -19.74
N GLU A 40 3.14 -20.82 -18.87
CA GLU A 40 4.53 -20.38 -18.99
C GLU A 40 5.49 -21.45 -18.45
N ILE A 41 6.45 -21.87 -19.28
CA ILE A 41 7.58 -22.69 -18.82
C ILE A 41 8.85 -21.85 -18.93
N ARG A 42 9.40 -21.46 -17.79
CA ARG A 42 10.74 -20.85 -17.72
C ARG A 42 11.81 -21.92 -17.88
N LEU A 43 12.70 -21.69 -18.84
CA LEU A 43 13.83 -22.56 -19.10
C LEU A 43 15.09 -21.94 -18.49
N SER A 44 15.88 -22.77 -17.81
CA SER A 44 17.24 -22.41 -17.40
C SER A 44 18.16 -22.31 -18.63
N PRO A 45 19.33 -21.64 -18.57
CA PRO A 45 20.29 -21.62 -19.68
C PRO A 45 20.72 -23.01 -20.16
N SER A 46 20.53 -24.04 -19.34
CA SER A 46 20.73 -25.46 -19.69
C SER A 46 19.57 -26.10 -20.47
N GLY A 47 18.55 -25.33 -20.88
CA GLY A 47 17.38 -25.81 -21.62
C GLY A 47 16.40 -26.66 -20.81
N ARG A 48 16.56 -26.72 -19.48
CA ARG A 48 15.72 -27.52 -18.59
C ARG A 48 14.58 -26.68 -18.00
N PRO A 49 13.35 -27.23 -17.92
CA PRO A 49 12.23 -26.54 -17.29
C PRO A 49 12.48 -26.39 -15.79
N ILE A 50 12.36 -25.17 -15.27
CA ILE A 50 12.52 -24.90 -13.84
C ILE A 50 11.20 -25.25 -13.15
N THR A 51 10.98 -26.53 -12.88
CA THR A 51 9.79 -27.06 -12.16
C THR A 51 10.04 -27.11 -10.65
N GLY A 52 10.41 -25.97 -10.05
CA GLY A 52 10.57 -25.84 -8.61
C GLY A 52 9.80 -24.62 -8.09
N PRO A 53 9.37 -24.60 -6.81
CA PRO A 53 8.89 -23.37 -6.19
C PRO A 53 9.97 -22.30 -6.39
N ALA A 54 9.56 -21.13 -6.88
CA ALA A 54 10.42 -20.03 -7.29
C ALA A 54 11.73 -19.99 -6.48
N PRO A 55 12.91 -20.18 -7.10
CA PRO A 55 14.15 -20.18 -6.34
C PRO A 55 14.25 -18.84 -5.62
N ALA A 56 14.53 -18.93 -4.32
CA ALA A 56 14.88 -17.78 -3.51
C ALA A 56 15.87 -16.92 -4.29
N ARG A 57 15.46 -15.68 -4.52
CA ARG A 57 16.28 -14.48 -4.77
C ARG A 57 17.75 -14.81 -5.04
N ALA A 58 18.16 -14.71 -6.31
CA ALA A 58 19.58 -14.60 -6.62
C ALA A 58 20.18 -13.48 -5.74
N PRO A 59 21.34 -13.69 -5.09
CA PRO A 59 21.95 -12.67 -4.25
C PRO A 59 22.21 -11.44 -5.11
N ALA A 60 21.74 -10.29 -4.63
CA ALA A 60 21.98 -9.00 -5.23
C ALA A 60 23.48 -8.81 -5.48
N ALA A 61 23.82 -8.31 -6.66
CA ALA A 61 25.14 -7.75 -6.92
C ALA A 61 25.49 -6.69 -5.86
N PRO A 62 26.77 -6.54 -5.49
CA PRO A 62 27.18 -5.59 -4.47
C PRO A 62 26.90 -4.16 -4.93
N ALA A 63 26.18 -3.43 -4.09
CA ALA A 63 25.92 -2.01 -4.22
C ALA A 63 27.23 -1.21 -4.20
N ALA A 64 27.62 -0.65 -5.34
CA ALA A 64 28.52 0.50 -5.39
C ALA A 64 27.67 1.78 -5.36
N ALA A 65 27.12 2.05 -4.18
CA ALA A 65 26.60 3.32 -3.65
C ALA A 65 25.65 2.95 -2.51
N ALA A 66 26.23 2.38 -1.45
CA ALA A 66 25.52 2.06 -0.22
C ALA A 66 25.08 3.36 0.46
N LEU A 67 23.86 3.79 0.16
CA LEU A 67 23.03 4.45 1.16
C LEU A 67 22.78 3.42 2.27
N PRO A 68 22.85 3.82 3.56
CA PRO A 68 22.80 2.89 4.67
C PRO A 68 21.49 2.10 4.63
N ALA A 69 21.60 0.78 4.49
CA ALA A 69 20.49 -0.12 4.72
C ALA A 69 20.00 0.08 6.16
N PRO A 70 18.71 0.36 6.40
CA PRO A 70 18.19 0.49 7.76
C PRO A 70 18.37 -0.86 8.47
N ALA A 71 19.18 -0.84 9.52
CA ALA A 71 19.45 -1.99 10.36
C ALA A 71 18.13 -2.50 10.98
N ALA A 72 17.83 -3.77 10.71
CA ALA A 72 16.99 -4.68 11.48
C ALA A 72 15.95 -4.04 12.43
N ALA A 73 14.83 -3.58 11.87
CA ALA A 73 13.65 -3.18 12.64
C ALA A 73 12.63 -4.33 12.67
N GLY A 74 12.71 -5.19 13.68
CA GLY A 74 11.65 -6.13 14.10
C GLY A 74 11.08 -7.09 13.03
N PRO A 75 10.07 -7.90 13.38
CA PRO A 75 9.27 -8.64 12.41
C PRO A 75 8.35 -7.65 11.71
N ALA A 76 8.90 -6.81 10.82
CA ALA A 76 8.09 -6.05 9.91
C ALA A 76 7.20 -7.05 9.13
N PRO A 77 5.89 -6.80 9.03
CA PRO A 77 5.01 -7.68 8.27
C PRO A 77 5.51 -7.82 6.83
N ASN A 78 5.08 -8.88 6.14
CA ASN A 78 5.55 -9.28 4.80
C ASN A 78 5.23 -8.28 3.66
N PHE A 79 5.45 -6.98 3.86
CA PHE A 79 5.31 -5.89 2.90
C PHE A 79 6.16 -6.12 1.65
N ALA A 80 7.34 -6.74 1.79
CA ALA A 80 8.21 -7.05 0.66
C ALA A 80 7.50 -7.86 -0.43
N VAL A 81 6.67 -8.85 -0.06
CA VAL A 81 5.95 -9.70 -1.03
C VAL A 81 4.85 -8.92 -1.73
N VAL A 82 4.12 -8.07 -1.00
CA VAL A 82 3.05 -7.24 -1.56
C VAL A 82 3.64 -6.17 -2.48
N CYS A 83 4.71 -5.51 -2.06
CA CYS A 83 5.37 -4.46 -2.83
C CYS A 83 6.09 -5.01 -4.06
N ALA A 84 6.64 -6.22 -4.01
CA ALA A 84 7.18 -6.88 -5.21
C ALA A 84 6.10 -7.03 -6.31
N ARG A 85 4.85 -7.34 -5.96
CA ARG A 85 3.74 -7.41 -6.93
C ARG A 85 3.43 -6.05 -7.56
N VAL A 86 3.55 -4.97 -6.78
CA VAL A 86 3.42 -3.59 -7.28
C VAL A 86 4.53 -3.31 -8.29
N GLY A 87 5.77 -3.68 -7.97
CA GLY A 87 6.91 -3.56 -8.88
C GLY A 87 6.75 -4.34 -10.18
N ASP A 88 6.29 -5.59 -10.11
CA ASP A 88 6.01 -6.41 -11.30
C ASP A 88 4.91 -5.81 -12.18
N GLN A 89 3.88 -5.20 -11.57
CA GLN A 89 2.85 -4.48 -12.32
C GLN A 89 3.38 -3.18 -12.94
N ALA A 90 4.17 -2.41 -12.20
CA ALA A 90 4.81 -1.20 -12.71
C ALA A 90 5.66 -1.50 -13.96
N GLN A 91 6.43 -2.59 -13.93
CA GLN A 91 7.22 -3.05 -15.07
C GLN A 91 6.35 -3.33 -16.30
N ARG A 92 5.20 -4.01 -16.13
CA ARG A 92 4.24 -4.25 -17.22
C ARG A 92 3.65 -2.94 -17.76
N ILE A 93 3.31 -1.99 -16.89
CA ILE A 93 2.79 -0.68 -17.29
C ILE A 93 3.85 0.08 -18.12
N VAL A 94 5.13 0.04 -17.70
CA VAL A 94 6.23 0.66 -18.46
C VAL A 94 6.34 0.06 -19.85
N TRP A 95 6.31 -1.27 -19.98
CA TRP A 95 6.35 -1.91 -21.31
C TRP A 95 5.17 -1.54 -22.20
N LYS A 96 3.96 -1.43 -21.64
CA LYS A 96 2.79 -0.97 -22.40
C LYS A 96 2.92 0.49 -22.83
N ARG A 97 3.45 1.35 -21.95
CA ARG A 97 3.77 2.75 -22.27
C ARG A 97 4.80 2.85 -23.39
N GLU A 98 5.84 2.02 -23.36
CA GLU A 98 6.85 1.91 -24.44
C GLU A 98 6.23 1.43 -25.76
N GLY A 99 5.18 0.61 -25.69
CA GLY A 99 4.35 0.22 -26.83
C GLY A 99 3.36 1.28 -27.31
N GLY A 100 3.39 2.50 -26.75
CA GLY A 100 2.54 3.61 -27.16
C GLY A 100 1.14 3.64 -26.54
N VAL A 101 0.86 2.77 -25.56
CA VAL A 101 -0.41 2.84 -24.82
C VAL A 101 -0.44 4.14 -24.01
N SER A 102 -1.57 4.84 -23.98
CA SER A 102 -1.71 6.07 -23.19
C SER A 102 -2.04 5.79 -21.72
N GLN A 103 -1.86 6.81 -20.87
CA GLN A 103 -2.18 6.72 -19.45
C GLN A 103 -3.67 6.46 -19.23
N GLU A 104 -4.54 7.14 -19.97
CA GLU A 104 -5.99 7.00 -19.89
C GLU A 104 -6.43 5.60 -20.29
N GLN A 105 -5.83 5.05 -21.35
CA GLN A 105 -6.09 3.68 -21.78
C GLN A 105 -5.65 2.67 -20.72
N GLN A 106 -4.49 2.85 -20.08
CA GLN A 106 -4.07 2.03 -18.94
C GLN A 106 -5.06 2.14 -17.77
N LEU A 107 -5.54 3.34 -17.44
CA LEU A 107 -6.49 3.53 -16.33
C LEU A 107 -7.87 2.90 -16.61
N ALA A 108 -8.25 2.73 -17.88
CA ALA A 108 -9.46 2.03 -18.28
C ALA A 108 -9.34 0.50 -18.16
N GLU A 109 -8.11 -0.04 -18.23
CA GLU A 109 -7.86 -1.46 -18.01
C GLU A 109 -8.02 -1.84 -16.53
N ARG A 110 -8.54 -3.03 -16.25
CA ARG A 110 -8.59 -3.57 -14.87
C ARG A 110 -7.43 -4.52 -14.63
N SER A 111 -6.67 -4.25 -13.57
CA SER A 111 -5.70 -5.20 -13.04
C SER A 111 -6.41 -6.33 -12.29
N THR A 112 -5.94 -7.56 -12.49
CA THR A 112 -6.35 -8.75 -11.71
C THR A 112 -5.52 -8.96 -10.45
N THR A 113 -4.34 -8.33 -10.35
CA THR A 113 -3.37 -8.60 -9.28
C THR A 113 -3.35 -7.53 -8.19
N LEU A 114 -3.68 -6.29 -8.54
CA LEU A 114 -3.68 -5.15 -7.63
C LEU A 114 -5.11 -4.67 -7.42
N SER A 115 -5.34 -4.03 -6.26
CA SER A 115 -6.59 -3.30 -6.07
C SER A 115 -6.71 -2.18 -7.11
N ALA A 116 -7.93 -1.78 -7.46
CA ALA A 116 -8.15 -0.72 -8.46
C ALA A 116 -7.45 0.60 -8.07
N GLY A 117 -7.41 0.92 -6.77
CA GLY A 117 -6.73 2.11 -6.26
C GLY A 117 -5.21 2.04 -6.39
N ASP A 118 -4.61 0.89 -6.03
CA ASP A 118 -3.16 0.69 -6.12
C ASP A 118 -2.69 0.64 -7.58
N TYR A 119 -3.48 0.01 -8.46
CA TYR A 119 -3.21 -0.01 -9.89
C TYR A 119 -3.26 1.40 -10.49
N ALA A 120 -4.31 2.18 -10.21
CA ALA A 120 -4.42 3.54 -10.71
C ALA A 120 -3.28 4.45 -10.20
N ARG A 121 -2.82 4.24 -8.96
CA ARG A 121 -1.64 4.92 -8.41
C ARG A 121 -0.38 4.53 -9.16
N ALA A 122 -0.11 3.23 -9.32
CA ALA A 122 1.05 2.74 -10.06
C ALA A 122 1.08 3.26 -11.51
N VAL A 123 -0.07 3.31 -12.20
CA VAL A 123 -0.15 3.90 -13.55
C VAL A 123 0.27 5.37 -13.53
N ARG A 124 -0.30 6.19 -12.64
CA ARG A 124 0.08 7.62 -12.54
C ARG A 124 1.58 7.78 -12.25
N ASP A 125 2.11 7.02 -11.30
CA ASP A 125 3.51 7.13 -10.89
C ASP A 125 4.47 6.68 -11.99
N VAL A 126 4.13 5.64 -12.75
CA VAL A 126 4.91 5.22 -13.91
C VAL A 126 4.97 6.32 -14.96
N TYR A 127 3.85 6.96 -15.30
CA TYR A 127 3.82 8.02 -16.31
C TYR A 127 4.47 9.33 -15.84
N ALA A 128 4.44 9.62 -14.53
CA ALA A 128 5.13 10.76 -13.95
C ALA A 128 6.67 10.58 -13.94
N ARG A 129 7.16 9.34 -13.99
CA ARG A 129 8.60 9.02 -13.90
C ARG A 129 9.23 8.77 -15.27
N ARG A 130 10.43 9.33 -15.45
CA ARG A 130 11.35 8.97 -16.54
C ARG A 130 12.35 7.94 -16.03
N GLY A 131 12.80 7.05 -16.90
CA GLY A 131 13.76 5.99 -16.57
C GLY A 131 13.42 4.69 -17.27
N THR A 132 14.32 3.72 -17.11
CA THR A 132 14.15 2.36 -17.63
C THR A 132 13.15 1.58 -16.78
N ALA A 133 12.52 0.55 -17.36
CA ALA A 133 11.58 -0.32 -16.65
C ALA A 133 12.10 -0.86 -15.29
N PRO A 134 13.35 -1.37 -15.16
CA PRO A 134 13.86 -1.85 -13.87
C PRO A 134 14.08 -0.73 -12.84
N GLU A 135 14.48 0.47 -13.26
CA GLU A 135 14.65 1.62 -12.34
C GLU A 135 13.29 2.06 -11.79
N ILE A 136 12.29 2.17 -12.65
CA ILE A 136 10.92 2.54 -12.26
C ILE A 136 10.32 1.49 -11.31
N LYS A 137 10.53 0.19 -11.60
CA LYS A 137 10.14 -0.91 -10.71
C LYS A 137 10.76 -0.75 -9.33
N ALA A 138 12.09 -0.64 -9.24
CA ALA A 138 12.79 -0.53 -7.97
C ALA A 138 12.33 0.70 -7.16
N ALA A 139 12.10 1.84 -7.83
CA ALA A 139 11.59 3.04 -7.19
C ALA A 139 10.18 2.86 -6.61
N LEU A 140 9.27 2.21 -7.35
CA LEU A 140 7.91 1.96 -6.89
C LEU A 140 7.82 0.91 -5.78
N GLU A 141 8.67 -0.12 -5.83
CA GLU A 141 8.80 -1.07 -4.73
C GLU A 141 9.26 -0.38 -3.44
N ALA A 142 10.29 0.47 -3.53
CA ALA A 142 10.80 1.22 -2.37
C ALA A 142 9.76 2.20 -1.80
N GLN A 143 9.00 2.88 -2.66
CA GLN A 143 7.90 3.74 -2.24
C GLN A 143 6.80 2.95 -1.54
N CYS A 144 6.38 1.82 -2.11
CA CYS A 144 5.37 0.95 -1.49
C CYS A 144 5.76 0.52 -0.08
N VAL A 145 7.02 0.11 0.13
CA VAL A 145 7.50 -0.30 1.45
C VAL A 145 7.46 0.88 2.42
N THR A 146 7.90 2.07 1.98
CA THR A 146 7.90 3.28 2.81
C THR A 146 6.48 3.70 3.20
N ASP A 147 5.54 3.68 2.27
CA ASP A 147 4.15 4.03 2.51
C ASP A 147 3.50 3.05 3.50
N ARG A 148 3.73 1.74 3.32
CA ARG A 148 3.23 0.71 4.22
C ARG A 148 3.79 0.82 5.63
N GLN A 149 5.07 1.14 5.74
CA GLN A 149 5.72 1.38 7.03
C GLN A 149 5.08 2.57 7.75
N ARG A 150 4.85 3.68 7.03
CA ARG A 150 4.17 4.86 7.59
C ARG A 150 2.73 4.59 7.99
N GLU A 151 1.98 3.85 7.19
CA GLU A 151 0.61 3.42 7.52
C GLU A 151 0.58 2.57 8.79
N PHE A 152 1.55 1.65 8.93
CA PHE A 152 1.67 0.81 10.11
C PHE A 152 1.98 1.63 11.36
N GLU A 153 3.01 2.48 11.31
CA GLU A 153 3.38 3.39 12.41
C GLU A 153 2.23 4.33 12.80
N ALA A 154 1.50 4.86 11.82
CA ALA A 154 0.32 5.69 12.08
C ALA A 154 -0.80 4.89 12.78
N SER A 155 -1.02 3.65 12.36
CA SER A 155 -2.04 2.78 12.99
C SER A 155 -1.67 2.41 14.43
N GLU A 156 -0.38 2.19 14.70
CA GLU A 156 0.14 1.94 16.05
C GLU A 156 0.01 3.18 16.94
N ALA A 157 0.38 4.35 16.43
CA ALA A 157 0.24 5.63 17.14
C ALA A 157 -1.22 5.90 17.53
N LEU A 158 -2.18 5.63 16.63
CA LEU A 158 -3.60 5.76 16.92
C LEU A 158 -4.08 4.77 17.99
N MET A 159 -3.56 3.54 18.00
CA MET A 159 -3.87 2.58 19.07
C MET A 159 -3.34 3.04 20.43
N LEU A 160 -2.13 3.59 20.48
CA LEU A 160 -1.56 4.13 21.73
C LEU A 160 -2.37 5.30 22.27
N LEU A 161 -2.76 6.24 21.41
CA LEU A 161 -3.63 7.35 21.80
C LEU A 161 -4.99 6.86 22.32
N ARG A 162 -5.59 5.87 21.66
CA ARG A 162 -6.84 5.26 22.12
C ARG A 162 -6.68 4.59 23.49
N LYS A 163 -5.55 3.94 23.76
CA LYS A 163 -5.25 3.33 25.05
C LYS A 163 -5.11 4.38 26.15
N GLN A 164 -4.37 5.45 25.89
CA GLN A 164 -4.21 6.56 26.84
C GLN A 164 -5.55 7.24 27.17
N ALA A 165 -6.41 7.42 26.17
CA ALA A 165 -7.75 7.97 26.38
C ALA A 165 -8.68 7.02 27.16
N GLY A 166 -8.45 5.71 27.08
CA GLY A 166 -9.22 4.69 27.81
C GLY A 166 -8.84 4.58 29.29
N ASP A 167 -7.56 4.77 29.64
CA ASP A 167 -7.07 4.65 31.03
C ASP A 167 -7.37 5.89 31.89
N THR A 168 -7.72 7.03 31.29
CA THR A 168 -8.18 8.22 32.06
C THR A 168 -9.59 8.09 32.64
N GLY A 169 -10.22 6.91 32.57
CA GLY A 169 -11.64 6.70 32.91
C GLY A 169 -11.98 6.24 34.33
N ALA A 170 -11.03 5.96 35.23
CA ALA A 170 -11.39 5.21 36.47
C ALA A 170 -10.98 5.81 37.82
N THR A 171 -10.23 6.89 37.94
CA THR A 171 -9.95 7.46 39.28
C THR A 171 -9.53 8.92 39.23
N GLY A 172 -10.32 9.80 39.84
CA GLY A 172 -9.83 11.10 40.28
C GLY A 172 -10.69 12.31 39.92
N ALA A 173 -11.64 12.60 40.82
CA ALA A 173 -12.00 13.92 41.33
C ALA A 173 -11.74 15.17 40.46
N ALA A 174 -12.84 15.86 40.17
CA ALA A 174 -12.88 17.22 39.65
C ALA A 174 -12.00 18.20 40.46
N PRO A 175 -11.17 19.03 39.80
CA PRO A 175 -10.80 20.32 40.35
C PRO A 175 -11.95 21.29 40.09
N GLY A 176 -12.57 21.79 41.16
CA GLY A 176 -13.53 22.88 41.08
C GLY A 176 -12.86 24.11 40.49
N ASN A 177 -13.47 24.68 39.46
CA ASN A 177 -13.14 26.02 38.97
C ASN A 177 -14.33 26.93 39.17
N THR A 178 -14.06 27.98 39.94
CA THR A 178 -14.88 29.16 40.13
C THR A 178 -15.13 29.84 38.79
N VAL A 179 -16.40 30.18 38.56
CA VAL A 179 -16.96 30.83 37.39
C VAL A 179 -16.44 32.26 37.25
N LEU A 180 -16.02 32.65 36.03
CA LEU A 180 -16.56 33.85 35.38
C LEU A 180 -16.44 33.79 33.84
N ALA A 181 -17.61 33.77 33.19
CA ALA A 181 -17.96 34.14 31.80
C ALA A 181 -17.61 33.21 30.61
N ASP A 182 -18.66 32.50 30.17
CA ASP A 182 -19.13 32.28 28.79
C ASP A 182 -18.20 31.73 27.69
N ASN A 183 -18.07 30.39 27.64
CA ASN A 183 -18.40 29.61 26.43
C ASN A 183 -18.41 28.09 26.76
N ALA A 184 -19.57 27.46 26.57
CA ALA A 184 -19.93 26.19 27.19
C ALA A 184 -19.27 24.97 26.54
N GLN A 185 -18.43 24.34 27.35
CA GLN A 185 -17.78 23.05 27.15
C GLN A 185 -18.58 21.95 27.85
N ALA A 186 -18.59 20.76 27.24
CA ALA A 186 -19.24 19.55 27.72
C ALA A 186 -18.54 18.98 28.97
N SER A 187 -19.32 18.76 30.02
CA SER A 187 -18.95 18.00 31.22
C SER A 187 -19.30 16.50 31.07
N PRO A 188 -18.56 15.60 31.74
CA PRO A 188 -18.91 14.19 31.86
C PRO A 188 -20.21 14.01 32.66
N ALA A 189 -21.11 13.20 32.13
CA ALA A 189 -22.48 13.07 32.63
C ALA A 189 -22.55 12.30 33.96
N PRO A 190 -23.31 12.81 34.95
CA PRO A 190 -23.78 11.99 36.07
C PRO A 190 -24.76 10.92 35.55
N ALA A 191 -24.72 9.73 36.16
CA ALA A 191 -25.72 8.69 35.94
C ALA A 191 -27.13 9.27 36.19
N GLY A 192 -27.91 9.44 35.11
CA GLY A 192 -29.32 9.85 35.19
C GLY A 192 -29.73 11.07 34.37
N THR A 193 -28.83 11.78 33.70
CA THR A 193 -29.28 12.84 32.77
C THR A 193 -29.85 12.20 31.52
N LYS A 194 -31.16 12.35 31.33
CA LYS A 194 -31.88 11.98 30.10
C LYS A 194 -31.07 12.45 28.89
N PRO A 195 -30.88 11.60 27.86
CA PRO A 195 -30.15 12.01 26.65
C PRO A 195 -30.76 13.29 26.09
N SER A 196 -29.92 14.25 25.70
CA SER A 196 -30.43 15.47 25.09
C SER A 196 -31.17 15.11 23.79
N ALA A 197 -32.39 15.64 23.61
CA ALA A 197 -33.21 15.36 22.42
C ALA A 197 -32.46 15.66 21.10
N ALA A 198 -31.54 16.62 21.13
CA ALA A 198 -30.65 16.94 20.02
C ALA A 198 -29.74 15.76 19.63
N ARG A 199 -29.20 15.01 20.61
CA ARG A 199 -28.36 13.83 20.35
C ARG A 199 -29.17 12.69 19.75
N CYS A 200 -30.38 12.44 20.26
CA CYS A 200 -31.28 11.45 19.66
C CYS A 200 -31.61 11.80 18.20
N LYS A 201 -31.88 13.08 17.91
CA LYS A 201 -32.17 13.55 16.55
C LYS A 201 -30.97 13.34 15.61
N GLY A 202 -29.76 13.65 16.06
CA GLY A 202 -28.54 13.43 15.27
C GLY A 202 -28.30 11.96 14.94
N LEU A 203 -28.50 11.05 15.91
CA LEU A 203 -28.38 9.61 15.68
C LEU A 203 -29.41 9.08 14.69
N ARG A 204 -30.65 9.58 14.74
CA ARG A 204 -31.70 9.22 13.76
C ARG A 204 -31.33 9.69 12.35
N GLN A 205 -30.84 10.93 12.22
CA GLN A 205 -30.36 11.45 10.94
C GLN A 205 -29.21 10.61 10.35
N SER A 206 -28.26 10.18 11.18
CA SER A 206 -27.16 9.30 10.74
C SER A 206 -27.67 7.95 10.21
N ILE A 207 -28.68 7.35 10.84
CA ILE A 207 -29.31 6.11 10.35
C ILE A 207 -30.01 6.36 9.00
N ASP A 208 -30.73 7.47 8.86
CA ASP A 208 -31.41 7.83 7.61
C ASP A 208 -30.41 8.07 6.47
N ASP A 209 -29.33 8.81 6.72
CA ASP A 209 -28.27 9.06 5.75
C ASP A 209 -27.59 7.74 5.31
N ALA A 210 -27.28 6.85 6.26
CA ALA A 210 -26.73 5.53 5.95
C ALA A 210 -27.70 4.70 5.07
N ASN A 211 -29.01 4.74 5.36
CA ASN A 211 -30.02 4.07 4.56
C ASN A 211 -30.17 4.65 3.15
N VAL A 212 -30.10 5.97 3.00
CA VAL A 212 -30.09 6.63 1.68
C VAL A 212 -28.88 6.16 0.86
N ARG A 213 -27.69 6.11 1.46
CA ARG A 213 -26.46 5.64 0.78
C ARG A 213 -26.51 4.15 0.44
N LEU A 214 -27.09 3.31 1.31
CA LEU A 214 -27.29 1.89 1.01
C LEU A 214 -28.21 1.68 -0.20
N ARG A 215 -29.23 2.53 -0.40
CA ARG A 215 -30.11 2.49 -1.58
C ARG A 215 -29.43 2.95 -2.86
N GLN A 216 -28.51 3.92 -2.76
CA GLN A 216 -27.71 4.39 -3.90
C GLN A 216 -26.71 3.31 -4.38
N GLY A 217 -26.40 2.33 -3.54
CA GLY A 217 -25.45 1.26 -3.84
C GLY A 217 -23.99 1.72 -3.82
N GLY A 218 -23.06 0.82 -4.10
CA GLY A 218 -21.63 1.12 -4.09
C GLY A 218 -20.76 -0.12 -4.15
N SER A 219 -19.47 0.06 -3.88
CA SER A 219 -18.55 -1.07 -3.76
C SER A 219 -18.90 -1.94 -2.54
N GLY A 220 -18.58 -3.24 -2.58
CA GLY A 220 -18.87 -4.15 -1.46
C GLY A 220 -18.31 -3.68 -0.11
N ARG A 221 -17.09 -3.11 -0.10
CA ARG A 221 -16.48 -2.53 1.11
C ARG A 221 -17.24 -1.30 1.62
N THR A 222 -17.74 -0.47 0.71
CA THR A 222 -18.58 0.69 1.06
C THR A 222 -19.90 0.25 1.69
N MET A 223 -20.54 -0.77 1.11
CA MET A 223 -21.80 -1.33 1.63
C MET A 223 -21.61 -1.93 3.02
N GLU A 224 -20.51 -2.67 3.23
CA GLU A 224 -20.16 -3.24 4.54
C GLU A 224 -19.88 -2.14 5.59
N SER A 225 -19.13 -1.10 5.22
CA SER A 225 -18.88 0.05 6.09
C SER A 225 -20.17 0.77 6.50
N LEU A 226 -21.08 1.03 5.55
CA LEU A 226 -22.36 1.69 5.82
C LEU A 226 -23.29 0.83 6.70
N GLN A 227 -23.25 -0.49 6.53
CA GLN A 227 -24.00 -1.38 7.41
C GLN A 227 -23.47 -1.40 8.85
N ASN A 228 -22.15 -1.32 9.02
CA ASN A 228 -21.54 -1.22 10.35
C ASN A 228 -21.89 0.13 11.01
N GLU A 229 -21.76 1.23 10.27
CA GLU A 229 -22.13 2.57 10.74
C GLU A 229 -23.61 2.63 11.18
N ARG A 230 -24.52 2.02 10.40
CA ARG A 230 -25.93 1.92 10.78
C ARG A 230 -26.13 1.15 12.09
N ARG A 231 -25.49 -0.01 12.24
CA ARG A 231 -25.58 -0.83 13.46
C ARG A 231 -25.04 -0.09 14.69
N ASP A 232 -23.95 0.64 14.54
CA ASP A 232 -23.33 1.41 15.63
C ASP A 232 -24.22 2.60 16.04
N ALA A 233 -24.83 3.29 15.07
CA ALA A 233 -25.79 4.35 15.34
C ALA A 233 -27.05 3.80 16.03
N GLU A 234 -27.60 2.67 15.59
CA GLU A 234 -28.74 1.99 16.24
C GLU A 234 -28.42 1.53 17.67
N ALA A 235 -27.21 1.02 17.91
CA ALA A 235 -26.73 0.64 19.23
C ALA A 235 -26.55 1.87 20.15
N SER A 236 -26.05 2.97 19.59
CA SER A 236 -25.92 4.25 20.30
C SER A 236 -27.27 4.85 20.66
N LEU A 237 -28.27 4.69 19.78
CA LEU A 237 -29.62 5.17 19.99
C LEU A 237 -30.29 4.40 21.14
N ARG A 238 -30.18 3.07 21.14
CA ARG A 238 -30.66 2.19 22.22
C ARG A 238 -29.97 2.47 23.56
N SER A 239 -28.66 2.60 23.57
CA SER A 239 -27.91 2.86 24.81
C SER A 239 -28.16 4.26 25.37
N ALA A 240 -28.46 5.24 24.51
CA ALA A 240 -28.87 6.57 24.95
C ALA A 240 -30.27 6.59 25.56
N GLY A 241 -31.12 5.58 25.32
CA GLY A 241 -32.54 5.60 25.73
C GLY A 241 -33.41 6.49 24.83
N CYS A 242 -32.96 6.66 23.57
CA CYS A 242 -33.76 7.18 22.47
C CYS A 242 -34.45 6.01 21.74
#